data_AF-A0A5C8ZCQ8-F1
#
_entry.id   AF-A0A5C8ZCQ8-F1
#
_cell.length_a   1.000
_cell.length_b   1.000
_cell.length_c   1.000
_cell.angle_alpha   90.00
_cell.angle_beta   90.00
_cell.angle_gamma   90.00
#
_symmetry.space_group_name_H-M   'P 1'
#
loop_
_entity.id
_entity.type
_entity.pdbx_description
1 polymer ?
#
loop_
_entity_poly.entity_id
_entity_poly.type
_entity_poly.pdbx_seq_one_letter_code
_entity_poly.pdbx_strand_id
1 'polypeptide(L)'
;MQDKLQKIVGGPSLSRDQGGVVIGHGCWIGDNVTILPGVCIGNGVVIGAGSVVTGDIPSYCIAVGTPAKAIKRRFSLELIDQLEDIKWWYWPKEKLEENVEFFSIDLTSFSGDLKSMVK
;
A
#
# COMPACT_ATOMS: atom_id res chain seq x y z
N MET A 1 -5.74 15.10 0.26
CA MET A 1 -5.84 16.20 1.25
C MET A 1 -4.55 17.01 1.30
N GLN A 2 -3.37 16.38 1.39
CA GLN A 2 -2.06 17.05 1.39
C GLN A 2 -1.77 17.83 0.09
N ASP A 3 -2.03 17.28 -1.10
CA ASP A 3 -1.80 18.01 -2.38
C ASP A 3 -2.62 19.30 -2.50
N LYS A 4 -3.86 19.29 -1.99
CA LYS A 4 -4.71 20.49 -1.98
C LYS A 4 -4.16 21.54 -1.02
N LEU A 5 -3.69 21.12 0.16
CA LEU A 5 -3.03 21.98 1.14
C LEU A 5 -1.72 22.57 0.60
N GLN A 6 -0.87 21.76 -0.04
CA GLN A 6 0.40 22.20 -0.64
C GLN A 6 0.19 23.27 -1.72
N LYS A 7 -0.83 23.12 -2.58
CA LYS A 7 -1.21 24.15 -3.56
C LYS A 7 -1.68 25.45 -2.92
N ILE A 8 -2.34 25.39 -1.76
CA ILE A 8 -2.82 26.58 -1.04
C ILE A 8 -1.66 27.31 -0.34
N VAL A 9 -0.70 26.57 0.23
CA VAL A 9 0.41 27.16 1.00
C VAL A 9 1.68 27.41 0.17
N GLY A 10 1.65 27.14 -1.14
CA GLY A 10 2.80 27.32 -2.03
C GLY A 10 3.95 26.34 -1.78
N GLY A 11 3.68 25.21 -1.13
CA GLY A 11 4.67 24.15 -0.90
C GLY A 11 4.94 23.34 -2.16
N PRO A 12 6.10 22.67 -2.27
CA PRO A 12 6.39 21.78 -3.40
C PRO A 12 5.29 20.72 -3.50
N SER A 13 4.71 20.55 -4.70
CA SER A 13 3.70 19.52 -4.90
C SER A 13 4.39 18.17 -5.00
N LEU A 14 3.97 17.19 -4.21
CA LEU A 14 4.56 15.84 -4.22
C LEU A 14 4.03 14.98 -5.37
N SER A 15 3.65 15.59 -6.50
CA SER A 15 3.19 14.83 -7.66
C SER A 15 4.35 14.05 -8.27
N ARG A 16 4.02 12.87 -8.85
CA ARG A 16 4.97 12.02 -9.56
C ARG A 16 5.77 12.81 -10.62
N ASP A 17 5.09 13.70 -11.34
CA ASP A 17 5.66 14.51 -12.41
C ASP A 17 6.69 15.55 -11.91
N GLN A 18 6.73 15.82 -10.60
CA GLN A 18 7.71 16.68 -9.95
C GLN A 18 8.75 15.90 -9.13
N GLY A 19 8.85 14.58 -9.33
CA GLY A 19 9.78 13.71 -8.60
C GLY A 19 9.28 13.29 -7.22
N GLY A 20 8.01 13.53 -6.90
CA GLY A 20 7.39 13.03 -5.67
C GLY A 20 7.37 11.50 -5.61
N VAL A 21 7.51 10.95 -4.40
CA VAL A 21 7.34 9.52 -4.12
C VAL A 21 5.94 9.31 -3.56
N VAL A 22 5.19 8.37 -4.12
CA VAL A 22 3.85 8.00 -3.63
C VAL A 22 3.93 6.63 -2.98
N ILE A 23 3.49 6.55 -1.71
CA ILE A 23 3.42 5.30 -0.95
C ILE A 23 1.96 5.01 -0.63
N GLY A 24 1.48 3.84 -1.04
CA GLY A 24 0.14 3.36 -0.75
C GLY A 24 -0.10 3.01 0.71
N HIS A 25 -1.33 2.65 1.02
CA HIS A 25 -1.77 2.34 2.38
C HIS A 25 -1.28 0.96 2.84
N GLY A 26 -1.00 0.81 4.14
CA GLY A 26 -0.64 -0.49 4.72
C GLY A 26 0.69 -1.06 4.22
N CYS A 27 1.59 -0.22 3.70
CA CYS A 27 2.93 -0.65 3.30
C CYS A 27 3.82 -0.93 4.52
N TRP A 28 4.70 -1.91 4.39
CA TRP A 28 5.78 -2.17 5.35
C TRP A 28 7.11 -1.93 4.66
N ILE A 29 7.85 -0.91 5.14
CA ILE A 29 9.14 -0.50 4.59
C ILE A 29 10.22 -0.91 5.59
N GLY A 30 11.11 -1.80 5.17
CA GLY A 30 12.22 -2.27 5.97
C GLY A 30 13.26 -1.18 6.23
N ASP A 31 14.18 -1.48 7.15
CA ASP A 31 15.26 -0.57 7.51
C ASP A 31 16.18 -0.23 6.32
N ASN A 32 16.71 1.00 6.30
CA ASN A 32 17.66 1.47 5.29
C ASN A 32 17.21 1.26 3.83
N VAL A 33 15.92 1.45 3.53
CA VAL A 33 15.39 1.43 2.17
C VAL A 33 15.55 2.80 1.52
N THR A 34 16.02 2.83 0.27
CA THR A 34 16.06 4.04 -0.57
C THR A 34 15.00 3.94 -1.66
N ILE A 35 14.11 4.94 -1.78
CA ILE A 35 13.11 5.02 -2.85
C ILE A 35 13.45 6.23 -3.73
N LEU A 36 13.66 5.99 -5.02
CA LEU A 36 14.03 7.06 -5.95
C LEU A 36 12.85 7.98 -6.29
N PRO A 37 13.11 9.25 -6.65
CA PRO A 37 12.08 10.19 -7.09
C PRO A 37 11.17 9.65 -8.19
N GLY A 38 9.88 9.96 -8.13
CA GLY A 38 8.88 9.58 -9.15
C GLY A 38 8.37 8.14 -9.05
N VAL A 39 8.81 7.37 -8.04
CA VAL A 39 8.32 5.99 -7.80
C VAL A 39 6.96 6.00 -7.10
N CYS A 40 6.06 5.15 -7.59
CA CYS A 40 4.80 4.79 -6.95
C CYS A 40 4.87 3.37 -6.35
N ILE A 41 4.62 3.28 -5.05
CA ILE A 41 4.47 2.02 -4.32
C ILE A 41 2.98 1.78 -4.07
N GLY A 42 2.45 0.66 -4.56
CA GLY A 42 1.04 0.28 -4.37
C GLY A 42 0.68 -0.04 -2.92
N ASN A 43 -0.61 -0.27 -2.64
CA ASN A 43 -1.09 -0.58 -1.29
C ASN A 43 -0.55 -1.94 -0.81
N GLY A 44 -0.34 -2.08 0.49
CA GLY A 44 0.03 -3.36 1.10
C GLY A 44 1.41 -3.89 0.68
N VAL A 45 2.25 -3.09 0.02
CA VAL A 45 3.59 -3.50 -0.42
C VAL A 45 4.52 -3.70 0.77
N VAL A 46 5.37 -4.71 0.67
CA VAL A 46 6.46 -5.00 1.61
C VAL A 46 7.78 -4.76 0.89
N ILE A 47 8.62 -3.87 1.42
CA ILE A 47 9.97 -3.62 0.89
C ILE A 47 10.99 -4.10 1.91
N GLY A 48 11.82 -5.07 1.53
CA GLY A 48 12.84 -5.62 2.42
C GLY A 48 13.94 -4.60 2.75
N ALA A 49 14.58 -4.77 3.91
CA ALA A 49 15.63 -3.88 4.37
C ALA A 49 16.81 -3.77 3.37
N GLY A 50 17.43 -2.59 3.30
CA GLY A 50 18.57 -2.31 2.42
C GLY A 50 18.26 -2.21 0.92
N SER A 51 16.98 -2.26 0.53
CA SER A 51 16.59 -2.25 -0.89
C SER A 51 16.66 -0.85 -1.51
N VAL A 52 16.96 -0.78 -2.82
CA VAL A 52 16.91 0.47 -3.61
C VAL A 52 15.82 0.37 -4.67
N VAL A 53 14.72 1.08 -4.44
CA VAL A 53 13.53 1.08 -5.30
C VAL A 53 13.70 2.11 -6.41
N THR A 54 13.91 1.60 -7.62
CA THR A 54 14.19 2.41 -8.82
C THR A 54 12.99 2.54 -9.77
N GLY A 55 11.88 1.85 -9.48
CA GLY A 55 10.67 1.86 -10.28
C GLY A 55 9.46 1.41 -9.47
N ASP A 56 8.28 1.56 -10.07
CA ASP A 56 7.01 1.30 -9.41
C ASP A 56 6.87 -0.15 -8.92
N ILE A 57 6.26 -0.31 -7.74
CA ILE A 57 6.00 -1.63 -7.15
C ILE A 57 4.48 -1.84 -7.06
N PRO A 58 3.91 -2.88 -7.70
CA PRO A 58 2.48 -3.14 -7.67
C PRO A 58 1.96 -3.47 -6.25
N SER A 59 0.68 -3.18 -5.99
CA SER A 59 0.04 -3.48 -4.70
C SER A 59 0.26 -4.93 -4.25
N TYR A 60 0.40 -5.11 -2.94
CA TYR A 60 0.57 -6.38 -2.23
C TYR A 60 1.76 -7.23 -2.71
N CYS A 61 2.74 -6.62 -3.37
CA CYS A 61 4.00 -7.28 -3.69
C CYS A 61 4.99 -7.21 -2.54
N ILE A 62 5.88 -8.21 -2.48
CA ILE A 62 7.10 -8.20 -1.69
C ILE A 62 8.25 -7.88 -2.64
N ALA A 63 8.97 -6.79 -2.40
CA ALA A 63 10.09 -6.34 -3.20
C ALA A 63 11.38 -6.26 -2.38
N VAL A 64 12.48 -6.74 -2.96
CA VAL A 64 13.81 -6.75 -2.30
C VAL A 64 14.93 -6.49 -3.30
N GLY A 65 16.09 -6.03 -2.79
CA GLY A 65 17.35 -5.94 -3.52
C GLY A 65 17.71 -4.54 -4.05
N THR A 66 18.82 -4.47 -4.76
CA THR A 66 19.39 -3.24 -5.32
C THR A 66 19.84 -3.50 -6.77
N PRO A 67 18.99 -3.24 -7.79
CA PRO A 67 17.66 -2.61 -7.70
C PRO A 67 16.59 -3.55 -7.14
N ALA A 68 15.63 -2.99 -6.42
CA ALA A 68 14.51 -3.72 -5.83
C ALA A 68 13.63 -4.33 -6.92
N LYS A 69 13.32 -5.62 -6.79
CA LYS A 69 12.41 -6.35 -7.69
C LYS A 69 11.30 -7.00 -6.89
N ALA A 70 10.08 -6.97 -7.42
CA ALA A 70 8.97 -7.74 -6.86
C ALA A 70 9.25 -9.24 -7.05
N ILE A 71 9.41 -9.97 -5.95
CA ILE A 71 9.76 -11.40 -5.95
C ILE A 71 8.56 -12.31 -5.75
N LYS A 72 7.51 -11.83 -5.09
CA LYS A 72 6.23 -12.54 -4.91
C LYS A 72 5.11 -11.59 -4.50
N ARG A 73 3.87 -12.06 -4.60
CA ARG A 73 2.70 -11.41 -3.99
C ARG A 73 2.48 -11.94 -2.57
N ARG A 74 1.89 -11.11 -1.71
CA ARG A 74 1.46 -11.50 -0.36
C ARG A 74 0.25 -12.44 -0.41
N PHE A 75 -0.64 -12.23 -1.39
CA PHE A 75 -1.93 -12.89 -1.52
C PHE A 75 -2.24 -13.25 -2.99
N SER A 76 -3.32 -14.00 -3.21
CA SER A 76 -3.84 -14.26 -4.56
C SER A 76 -4.39 -12.97 -5.20
N LEU A 77 -4.52 -12.95 -6.53
CA LEU A 77 -5.05 -11.78 -7.24
C LEU A 77 -6.50 -11.51 -6.84
N GLU A 78 -7.30 -12.56 -6.69
CA GLU A 78 -8.70 -12.47 -6.28
C GLU A 78 -8.86 -11.85 -4.90
N LEU A 79 -7.95 -12.16 -3.97
CA LEU A 79 -7.97 -11.55 -2.63
C LEU A 79 -7.51 -10.10 -2.68
N ILE A 80 -6.50 -9.80 -3.49
CA ILE A 80 -6.00 -8.43 -3.70
C ILE A 80 -7.11 -7.53 -4.24
N ASP A 81 -7.85 -8.00 -5.25
CA ASP A 81 -8.95 -7.24 -5.85
C ASP A 81 -10.04 -6.94 -4.82
N GLN A 82 -10.39 -7.90 -3.97
CA GLN A 82 -11.35 -7.68 -2.89
C GLN A 82 -10.85 -6.66 -1.86
N LEU A 83 -9.56 -6.70 -1.48
CA LEU A 83 -8.98 -5.74 -0.55
C LEU A 83 -8.93 -4.33 -1.13
N GLU A 84 -8.59 -4.20 -2.42
CA GLU A 84 -8.60 -2.94 -3.16
C GLU A 84 -10.02 -2.41 -3.41
N ASP A 85 -11.05 -3.26 -3.40
CA ASP A 85 -12.44 -2.80 -3.43
C ASP A 85 -12.92 -2.33 -2.05
N ILE A 86 -12.52 -3.06 -0.99
CA ILE A 86 -12.91 -2.80 0.40
C ILE A 86 -12.34 -1.45 0.89
N LYS A 87 -11.07 -1.17 0.58
CA LYS A 87 -10.32 0.05 0.96
C LYS A 87 -10.57 0.49 2.39
N TRP A 88 -10.42 -0.44 3.34
CA TRP A 88 -10.74 -0.21 4.75
C TRP A 88 -9.97 0.96 5.37
N TRP A 89 -8.80 1.29 4.83
CA TRP A 89 -8.00 2.44 5.23
C TRP A 89 -8.68 3.80 4.99
N TYR A 90 -9.80 3.85 4.26
CA TYR A 90 -10.64 5.04 4.12
C TYR A 90 -11.93 4.99 4.96
N TRP A 91 -12.16 3.92 5.71
CA TRP A 91 -13.37 3.81 6.52
C TRP A 91 -13.34 4.80 7.70
N PRO A 92 -14.51 5.34 8.08
CA PRO A 92 -14.64 6.09 9.32
C PRO A 92 -14.42 5.16 10.53
N LYS A 93 -14.07 5.75 11.67
CA LYS A 93 -13.72 5.01 12.89
C LYS A 93 -14.82 4.06 13.33
N GLU A 94 -16.07 4.49 13.26
CA GLU A 94 -17.25 3.72 13.65
C GLU A 94 -17.35 2.42 12.83
N LYS A 95 -17.12 2.52 11.52
CA LYS A 95 -17.12 1.35 10.64
C LYS A 95 -15.95 0.40 10.93
N LEU A 96 -14.78 0.92 11.32
CA LEU A 96 -13.66 0.08 11.75
C LEU A 96 -14.00 -0.70 13.03
N GLU A 97 -14.65 -0.05 14.01
CA GLU A 97 -15.06 -0.67 15.28
C GLU A 97 -16.15 -1.74 15.09
N GLU A 98 -17.08 -1.54 14.16
CA GLU A 98 -18.10 -2.55 13.82
C GLU A 98 -17.53 -3.80 13.13
N ASN A 99 -16.38 -3.63 12.47
CA ASN A 99 -15.70 -4.62 11.64
C ASN A 99 -14.40 -5.14 12.27
N VAL A 100 -14.25 -5.12 13.60
CA VAL A 100 -13.01 -5.60 14.25
C VAL A 100 -12.64 -7.04 13.85
N GLU A 101 -13.63 -7.93 13.70
CA GLU A 101 -13.42 -9.33 13.30
C GLU A 101 -12.76 -9.46 11.91
N PHE A 102 -13.00 -8.52 11.00
CA PHE A 102 -12.35 -8.50 9.68
C PHE A 102 -10.82 -8.43 9.80
N PHE A 103 -10.30 -7.74 10.82
CA PHE A 103 -8.86 -7.57 11.03
C PHE A 103 -8.19 -8.75 11.75
N SER A 104 -8.99 -9.68 12.30
CA SER A 104 -8.50 -10.90 12.93
C SER A 104 -8.32 -12.06 11.95
N ILE A 105 -8.70 -11.87 10.68
CA ILE A 105 -8.63 -12.91 9.65
C ILE A 105 -7.19 -13.14 9.23
N ASP A 106 -6.76 -14.41 9.21
CA ASP A 106 -5.53 -14.80 8.53
C ASP A 106 -5.73 -14.83 7.02
N LEU A 107 -5.39 -13.72 6.37
CA LEU A 107 -5.46 -13.56 4.91
C LEU A 107 -4.54 -14.52 4.14
N THR A 108 -3.57 -15.18 4.80
CA THR A 108 -2.68 -16.14 4.10
C THR A 108 -3.34 -17.50 3.89
N SER A 109 -4.31 -17.86 4.75
CA SER A 109 -5.05 -19.11 4.69
C SER A 109 -6.52 -18.91 4.29
N PHE A 110 -7.00 -17.67 4.24
CA PHE A 110 -8.37 -17.35 3.87
C PHE A 110 -8.70 -17.77 2.43
N SER A 111 -9.87 -18.38 2.27
CA SER A 111 -10.50 -18.65 0.98
C SER A 111 -11.97 -18.25 1.05
N GLY A 112 -12.43 -17.47 0.08
CA GLY A 112 -13.81 -16.98 0.05
C GLY A 112 -13.95 -15.51 -0.35
N ASP A 113 -15.12 -14.95 -0.08
CA ASP A 113 -15.46 -13.55 -0.33
C ASP A 113 -15.33 -12.72 0.96
N LEU A 114 -14.27 -11.92 1.07
CA LEU A 114 -14.03 -10.96 2.14
C LEU A 114 -15.16 -9.94 2.27
N LYS A 115 -15.83 -9.56 1.18
CA LYS A 115 -16.90 -8.55 1.24
C LYS A 115 -18.07 -9.04 2.08
N SER A 116 -18.33 -10.35 2.10
CA SER A 116 -19.36 -10.95 2.95
C SER A 116 -19.08 -10.83 4.45
N MET A 117 -17.83 -10.53 4.83
CA MET A 117 -17.41 -10.34 6.22
C MET A 117 -17.47 -8.88 6.67
N VAL A 118 -17.76 -7.95 5.75
CA VAL A 118 -17.87 -6.53 6.04
C VAL A 118 -19.33 -6.19 6.34
N LYS A 119 -19.56 -5.58 7.51
CA LYS A 119 -20.83 -4.98 7.90
C LYS A 119 -21.01 -3.58 7.29
#